data_AF-R9XEX3-F1
#
_entry.id   AF-R9XEX3-F1
#
_cell.length_a   1.000
_cell.length_b   1.000
_cell.length_c   1.000
_cell.angle_alpha   90.00
_cell.angle_beta   90.00
_cell.angle_gamma   90.00
#
_symmetry.space_group_name_H-M   'P 1'
#
loop_
_entity.id
_entity.type
_entity.pdbx_description
1 polymer ?
#
loop_
_entity_poly.entity_id
_entity_poly.type
_entity_poly.pdbx_seq_one_letter_code
_entity_poly.pdbx_strand_id
1 'polypeptide(L)'
;MPDKPVDTDAVQSNFGRRTWDREEYARLAQEATRNDHLANLKEGQLQLLKAKYTDHHRLILEANKDKNKRILTTGLTSYKKGKQFGFYCDLCDMTFKDTLQYIDHLNHKIHQIKFEQIFGESLVADTRDNEHVGVEELVSEYRAQIAAFVRDNSTKASHQKPKRANRSTGKEGTGESHVEKLMGFKSFGSTKR
;
A
#
# COMPACT_ATOMS: atom_id res chain seq x y z
N MET A 1 35.12 -17.48 -28.94
CA MET A 1 33.74 -17.72 -29.43
C MET A 1 32.96 -18.29 -28.26
N PRO A 2 31.77 -17.77 -27.95
CA PRO A 2 31.12 -17.92 -26.64
C PRO A 2 30.46 -19.30 -26.48
N ASP A 3 30.62 -19.85 -25.28
CA ASP A 3 29.97 -21.09 -24.82
C ASP A 3 28.45 -20.91 -24.77
N LYS A 4 27.73 -21.82 -25.45
CA LYS A 4 26.26 -21.89 -25.40
C LYS A 4 25.83 -22.50 -24.06
N PRO A 5 24.72 -22.02 -23.45
CA PRO A 5 24.20 -22.59 -22.23
C PRO A 5 23.74 -24.04 -22.48
N VAL A 6 24.16 -24.93 -21.60
CA VAL A 6 23.81 -26.35 -21.59
C VAL A 6 22.32 -26.47 -21.28
N ASP A 7 21.54 -26.87 -22.28
CA ASP A 7 20.17 -27.30 -22.12
C ASP A 7 20.17 -28.52 -21.18
N THR A 8 19.43 -28.45 -20.07
CA THR A 8 19.25 -29.57 -19.15
C THR A 8 18.44 -30.64 -19.83
N ASP A 9 19.12 -31.63 -20.39
CA ASP A 9 18.55 -32.81 -21.01
C ASP A 9 17.63 -33.54 -20.01
N ALA A 10 16.33 -33.51 -20.27
CA ALA A 10 15.38 -34.38 -19.60
C ALA A 10 15.80 -35.82 -19.89
N VAL A 11 16.15 -36.59 -18.84
CA VAL A 11 16.50 -38.00 -18.95
C VAL A 11 15.35 -38.75 -19.61
N GLN A 12 15.46 -38.99 -20.92
CA GLN A 12 14.49 -39.77 -21.67
C GLN A 12 14.75 -41.23 -21.37
N SER A 13 13.83 -41.88 -20.64
CA SER A 13 13.81 -43.33 -20.60
C SER A 13 13.63 -43.89 -22.01
N ASN A 14 14.19 -45.08 -22.25
CA ASN A 14 14.25 -45.82 -23.52
C ASN A 14 12.88 -46.06 -24.24
N PHE A 15 11.77 -45.55 -23.67
CA PHE A 15 10.41 -45.67 -24.18
C PHE A 15 9.73 -44.32 -24.49
N GLY A 16 10.46 -43.21 -24.54
CA GLY A 16 9.91 -41.90 -24.91
C GLY A 16 8.87 -41.34 -23.93
N ARG A 17 8.76 -41.91 -22.72
CA ARG A 17 7.94 -41.38 -21.62
C ARG A 17 8.83 -40.55 -20.71
N ARG A 18 8.35 -39.34 -20.38
CA ARG A 18 8.98 -38.43 -19.40
C ARG A 18 9.02 -39.14 -18.05
N THR A 19 10.21 -39.54 -17.64
CA THR A 19 10.48 -39.99 -16.28
C THR A 19 10.65 -38.76 -15.37
N TRP A 20 10.10 -38.85 -14.17
CA TRP A 20 10.23 -37.81 -13.15
C TRP A 20 11.39 -38.23 -12.24
N ASP A 21 12.49 -37.49 -12.27
CA ASP A 21 13.66 -37.80 -11.46
C ASP A 21 13.43 -37.37 -10.01
N ARG A 22 13.34 -38.36 -9.11
CA ARG A 22 12.96 -38.12 -7.70
C ARG A 22 13.90 -37.13 -7.00
N GLU A 23 15.19 -37.17 -7.32
CA GLU A 23 16.21 -36.29 -6.73
C GLU A 23 16.10 -34.85 -7.23
N GLU A 24 15.86 -34.66 -8.53
CA GLU A 24 15.64 -33.33 -9.11
C GLU A 24 14.39 -32.68 -8.51
N TYR A 25 13.29 -33.42 -8.42
CA TYR A 25 12.05 -32.93 -7.80
C TYR A 25 12.20 -32.68 -6.30
N ALA A 26 13.00 -33.49 -5.60
CA ALA A 26 13.33 -33.23 -4.19
C ALA A 26 14.14 -31.93 -4.03
N ARG A 27 15.12 -31.68 -4.92
CA ARG A 27 15.90 -30.43 -4.90
C ARG A 27 15.02 -29.22 -5.24
N LEU A 28 14.19 -29.31 -6.28
CA LEU A 28 13.24 -28.28 -6.65
C LEU A 28 12.24 -27.97 -5.52
N ALA A 29 11.78 -28.98 -4.77
CA ALA A 29 10.90 -28.77 -3.62
C ALA A 29 11.60 -28.02 -2.48
N GLN A 30 12.88 -28.32 -2.22
CA GLN A 30 13.67 -27.58 -1.24
C GLN A 30 13.92 -26.14 -1.69
N GLU A 31 14.26 -25.94 -2.96
CA GLU A 31 14.45 -24.61 -3.56
C GLU A 31 13.16 -23.79 -3.55
N ALA A 32 12.00 -24.39 -3.86
CA ALA A 32 10.70 -23.73 -3.80
C ALA A 32 10.35 -23.26 -2.37
N THR A 33 10.77 -24.03 -1.36
CA THR A 33 10.59 -23.65 0.05
C THR A 33 11.53 -22.51 0.45
N ARG A 34 12.73 -22.45 -0.12
CA ARG A 34 13.69 -21.36 0.12
C ARG A 34 13.34 -20.08 -0.63
N ASN A 35 12.74 -20.20 -1.81
CA ASN A 35 12.31 -19.09 -2.65
C ASN A 35 10.99 -18.46 -2.18
N ASP A 36 10.68 -18.52 -0.89
CA ASP A 36 9.60 -17.71 -0.34
C ASP A 36 9.93 -16.23 -0.58
N HIS A 37 9.00 -15.50 -1.18
CA HIS A 37 9.17 -14.09 -1.58
C HIS A 37 9.68 -13.23 -0.41
N LEU A 38 9.32 -13.59 0.81
CA LEU A 38 9.69 -12.90 2.04
C LEU A 38 11.15 -13.13 2.48
N ALA A 39 11.75 -14.28 2.16
CA ALA A 39 13.14 -14.58 2.51
C ALA A 39 14.15 -13.74 1.70
N ASN A 40 13.73 -13.25 0.54
CA ASN A 40 14.55 -12.42 -0.36
C ASN A 40 14.39 -10.91 -0.11
N LEU A 41 13.53 -10.48 0.84
CA LEU A 41 13.32 -9.07 1.13
C LEU A 41 14.48 -8.50 1.96
N LYS A 42 14.87 -7.26 1.65
CA LYS A 42 15.85 -6.52 2.46
C LYS A 42 15.26 -6.23 3.84
N GLU A 43 16.10 -6.19 4.87
CA GLU A 43 15.67 -5.94 6.26
C GLU A 43 14.87 -4.64 6.43
N GLY A 44 15.22 -3.58 5.71
CA GLY A 44 14.43 -2.33 5.69
C GLY A 44 13.04 -2.48 5.06
N GLN A 45 12.88 -3.36 4.06
CA GLN A 45 11.56 -3.66 3.48
C GLN A 45 10.73 -4.53 4.44
N LEU A 46 11.38 -5.42 5.20
CA LEU A 46 10.75 -6.22 6.24
C LEU A 46 10.15 -5.33 7.33
N GLN A 47 10.88 -4.31 7.79
CA GLN A 47 10.38 -3.35 8.78
C GLN A 47 9.18 -2.53 8.28
N LEU A 48 9.21 -2.10 7.02
CA LEU A 48 8.06 -1.42 6.39
C LEU A 48 6.85 -2.36 6.29
N LEU A 49 7.08 -3.63 5.96
CA LEU A 49 6.03 -4.64 5.92
C LEU A 49 5.43 -4.85 7.32
N LYS A 50 6.27 -4.92 8.36
CA LYS A 50 5.84 -5.00 9.75
C LYS A 50 4.91 -3.82 10.09
N ALA A 51 5.36 -2.59 9.85
CA ALA A 51 4.57 -1.39 10.12
C ALA A 51 3.22 -1.36 9.36
N LYS A 52 3.20 -1.90 8.14
CA LYS A 52 1.98 -2.01 7.33
C LYS A 52 0.95 -2.98 7.94
N TYR A 53 1.41 -4.13 8.46
CA TYR A 53 0.52 -5.15 9.03
C TYR A 53 0.17 -4.91 10.51
N THR A 54 0.96 -4.13 11.26
CA THR A 54 0.59 -3.68 12.62
C THR A 54 -0.53 -2.64 12.60
N ASP A 55 -0.51 -1.72 11.63
CA ASP A 55 -1.52 -0.66 11.52
C ASP A 55 -2.75 -1.13 10.71
N HIS A 56 -3.59 -1.99 11.30
CA HIS A 56 -4.76 -2.57 10.62
C HIS A 56 -5.71 -1.53 10.00
N HIS A 57 -5.93 -0.39 10.67
CA HIS A 57 -6.79 0.67 10.15
C HIS A 57 -6.22 1.31 8.88
N ARG A 58 -4.91 1.57 8.85
CA ARG A 58 -4.24 2.13 7.65
C ARG A 58 -4.26 1.12 6.51
N LEU A 59 -4.00 -0.15 6.81
CA LEU A 59 -4.03 -1.26 5.85
C LEU A 59 -5.39 -1.37 5.15
N ILE A 60 -6.48 -1.38 5.92
CA ILE A 60 -7.84 -1.47 5.37
C ILE A 60 -8.19 -0.22 4.56
N LEU A 61 -7.78 0.96 5.02
CA LEU A 61 -7.99 2.19 4.26
C LEU A 61 -7.27 2.13 2.92
N GLU A 62 -6.00 1.74 2.89
CA GLU A 62 -5.21 1.59 1.67
C GLU A 62 -5.81 0.58 0.70
N ALA A 63 -6.20 -0.59 1.20
CA ALA A 63 -6.89 -1.60 0.42
C ALA A 63 -8.20 -1.09 -0.23
N ASN A 64 -8.84 -0.08 0.39
CA ASN A 64 -10.06 0.53 -0.10
C ASN A 64 -9.85 1.82 -0.91
N LYS A 65 -8.62 2.34 -1.08
CA LYS A 65 -8.37 3.58 -1.85
C LYS A 65 -8.63 3.39 -3.34
N ASP A 66 -8.29 2.23 -3.90
CA ASP A 66 -8.39 1.94 -5.33
C ASP A 66 -9.74 1.33 -5.72
N LYS A 67 -10.83 2.00 -5.34
CA LYS A 67 -12.18 1.60 -5.80
C LYS A 67 -12.24 1.74 -7.32
N ASN A 68 -12.65 0.67 -8.00
CA ASN A 68 -12.89 0.59 -9.46
C ASN A 68 -11.67 0.66 -10.39
N LYS A 69 -10.42 0.75 -9.89
CA LYS A 69 -9.21 0.67 -10.71
C LYS A 69 -8.43 -0.59 -10.34
N ARG A 70 -8.47 -1.63 -11.18
CA ARG A 70 -7.73 -2.88 -10.91
C ARG A 70 -7.09 -3.44 -12.17
N ILE A 71 -5.82 -3.77 -12.06
CA ILE A 71 -5.03 -4.44 -13.09
C ILE A 71 -5.22 -5.94 -12.88
N LEU A 72 -5.66 -6.67 -13.91
CA LEU A 72 -5.75 -8.12 -13.88
C LEU A 72 -4.37 -8.71 -14.15
N THR A 73 -3.80 -9.42 -13.18
CA THR A 73 -2.58 -10.21 -13.41
C THR A 73 -2.97 -11.53 -14.07
N THR A 74 -2.36 -11.83 -15.22
CA THR A 74 -2.63 -13.00 -16.05
C THR A 74 -2.13 -14.27 -15.37
N GLY A 75 -3.01 -14.95 -14.64
CA GLY A 75 -2.74 -16.22 -13.97
C GLY A 75 -3.80 -16.56 -12.95
N LEU A 76 -5.03 -16.86 -13.40
CA LEU A 76 -6.10 -17.37 -12.53
C LEU A 76 -5.81 -18.82 -12.13
N THR A 77 -4.88 -19.02 -11.21
CA THR A 77 -4.75 -20.27 -10.47
C THR A 77 -6.00 -20.48 -9.60
N SER A 78 -6.59 -21.68 -9.62
CA SER A 78 -7.75 -21.98 -8.75
C SER A 78 -7.40 -21.93 -7.26
N TYR A 79 -6.11 -21.98 -6.93
CA TYR A 79 -5.61 -21.79 -5.58
C TYR A 79 -5.54 -20.29 -5.23
N LYS A 80 -5.93 -19.97 -3.99
CA LYS A 80 -5.82 -18.62 -3.39
C LYS A 80 -4.39 -18.08 -3.36
N LYS A 81 -3.39 -18.86 -3.76
CA LYS A 81 -1.96 -18.51 -3.70
C LYS A 81 -1.57 -17.73 -4.96
N GLY A 82 -0.98 -16.55 -4.76
CA GLY A 82 -0.52 -15.67 -5.84
C GLY A 82 -1.35 -14.38 -5.97
N LYS A 83 -0.76 -13.36 -6.61
CA LYS A 83 -1.34 -12.00 -6.74
C LYS A 83 -2.45 -11.96 -7.79
N GLN A 84 -3.63 -12.45 -7.41
CA GLN A 84 -4.84 -12.34 -8.21
C GLN A 84 -5.66 -11.10 -7.86
N PHE A 85 -6.77 -10.93 -8.58
CA PHE A 85 -7.77 -9.92 -8.30
C PHE A 85 -8.36 -10.07 -6.88
N GLY A 86 -8.19 -9.04 -6.05
CA GLY A 86 -8.77 -8.97 -4.70
C GLY A 86 -7.85 -8.28 -3.69
N PHE A 87 -8.12 -8.49 -2.41
CA PHE A 87 -7.25 -8.15 -1.29
C PHE A 87 -6.11 -9.15 -1.20
N TYR A 88 -4.87 -8.70 -1.23
CA TYR A 88 -3.69 -9.57 -1.12
C TYR A 88 -3.03 -9.44 0.25
N CYS A 89 -2.77 -10.59 0.85
CA CYS A 89 -1.97 -10.72 2.06
C CYS A 89 -0.53 -11.13 1.67
N ASP A 90 0.42 -10.23 1.87
CA ASP A 90 1.85 -10.42 1.57
C ASP A 90 2.50 -11.49 2.49
N LEU A 91 1.97 -11.69 3.71
CA LEU A 91 2.53 -12.63 4.69
C LEU A 91 2.15 -14.08 4.38
N CYS A 92 0.94 -14.29 3.88
CA CYS A 92 0.40 -15.62 3.62
C CYS A 92 0.44 -16.02 2.14
N ASP A 93 0.80 -15.08 1.26
CA ASP A 93 0.70 -15.16 -0.19
C ASP A 93 -0.70 -15.54 -0.69
N MET A 94 -1.75 -15.08 0.02
CA MET A 94 -3.14 -15.38 -0.32
C MET A 94 -3.91 -14.16 -0.78
N THR A 95 -4.74 -14.33 -1.81
CA THR A 95 -5.74 -13.35 -2.23
C THR A 95 -7.16 -13.70 -1.83
N PHE A 96 -7.92 -12.68 -1.47
CA PHE A 96 -9.31 -12.76 -1.06
C PHE A 96 -10.17 -11.83 -1.91
N LYS A 97 -11.35 -12.30 -2.31
CA LYS A 97 -12.25 -11.52 -3.18
C LYS A 97 -13.10 -10.52 -2.37
N ASP A 98 -13.47 -10.93 -1.15
CA ASP A 98 -14.33 -10.16 -0.25
C ASP A 98 -13.55 -9.55 0.93
N THR A 99 -14.02 -8.40 1.42
CA THR A 99 -13.43 -7.70 2.58
C THR A 99 -13.58 -8.50 3.86
N LEU A 100 -14.74 -9.10 4.10
CA LEU A 100 -15.01 -9.90 5.30
C LEU A 100 -14.09 -11.11 5.37
N GLN A 101 -13.91 -11.80 4.24
CA GLN A 101 -13.00 -12.95 4.16
C GLN A 101 -11.53 -12.53 4.41
N TYR A 102 -11.14 -11.34 3.94
CA TYR A 102 -9.82 -10.81 4.19
C TYR A 102 -9.60 -10.47 5.67
N ILE A 103 -10.57 -9.83 6.32
CA ILE A 103 -10.50 -9.48 7.75
C ILE A 103 -10.51 -10.73 8.62
N ASP A 104 -11.37 -11.71 8.32
CA ASP A 104 -11.40 -12.99 9.01
C ASP A 104 -10.05 -13.73 8.88
N HIS A 105 -9.44 -13.69 7.70
CA HIS A 105 -8.09 -14.22 7.52
C HIS A 105 -7.06 -13.51 8.39
N LEU A 106 -7.06 -12.17 8.45
CA LEU A 106 -6.12 -11.40 9.28
C LEU A 106 -6.28 -11.73 10.77
N ASN A 107 -7.52 -11.95 11.22
CA ASN A 107 -7.83 -12.30 12.61
C ASN A 107 -7.59 -13.78 12.94
N HIS A 108 -7.38 -14.63 11.94
CA HIS A 108 -7.22 -16.06 12.16
C HIS A 108 -5.83 -16.39 12.72
N LYS A 109 -5.75 -17.34 13.67
CA LYS A 109 -4.50 -17.77 14.33
C LYS A 109 -3.39 -18.17 13.35
N ILE A 110 -3.75 -18.77 12.22
CA ILE A 110 -2.79 -19.15 11.16
C ILE A 110 -2.03 -17.91 10.64
N HIS A 111 -2.72 -16.79 10.47
CA HIS A 111 -2.09 -15.54 10.04
C HIS A 111 -1.14 -15.01 11.13
N GLN A 112 -1.59 -15.02 12.39
CA GLN A 112 -0.77 -14.62 13.54
C GLN A 112 0.52 -15.46 13.66
N ILE A 113 0.43 -16.79 13.57
CA ILE A 113 1.59 -17.69 13.65
C ILE A 113 2.59 -17.37 12.54
N LYS A 114 2.11 -17.10 11.31
CA LYS A 114 2.99 -16.71 10.20
C LYS A 114 3.66 -15.36 10.44
N PHE A 115 2.94 -14.38 10.97
CA PHE A 115 3.51 -13.10 11.36
C PHE A 115 4.65 -13.29 12.38
N GLU A 116 4.39 -14.08 13.43
CA GLU A 116 5.37 -14.42 14.47
C GLU A 116 6.60 -15.15 13.91
N GLN A 117 6.41 -16.07 12.96
CA GLN A 117 7.52 -16.77 12.30
C GLN A 117 8.39 -15.84 11.44
N ILE A 118 7.80 -14.83 10.81
CA ILE A 118 8.51 -13.90 9.92
C ILE A 118 9.28 -12.84 10.71
N PHE A 119 8.65 -12.27 11.75
CA PHE A 119 9.21 -11.14 12.49
C PHE A 119 9.86 -11.53 13.82
N GLY A 120 9.61 -12.73 14.34
CA GLY A 120 10.15 -13.19 15.63
C GLY A 120 9.52 -12.55 16.86
N GLU A 121 8.45 -11.78 16.70
CA GLU A 121 7.73 -11.06 17.75
C GLU A 121 6.23 -11.36 17.70
N SER A 122 5.55 -11.34 18.85
CA SER A 122 4.10 -11.47 18.91
C SER A 122 3.41 -10.25 18.32
N LEU A 123 2.37 -10.48 17.51
CA LEU A 123 1.52 -9.39 17.01
C LEU A 123 0.80 -8.68 18.18
N VAL A 124 0.40 -9.45 19.19
CA VAL A 124 -0.17 -8.95 20.44
C VAL A 124 0.95 -8.88 21.46
N ALA A 125 1.44 -7.68 21.72
CA ALA A 125 2.51 -7.44 22.70
C ALA A 125 1.98 -7.45 24.14
N ASP A 126 0.80 -6.88 24.36
CA ASP A 126 0.17 -6.82 25.67
C ASP A 126 -1.01 -7.79 25.74
N THR A 127 -0.86 -8.82 26.56
CA THR A 127 -1.94 -9.78 26.88
C THR A 127 -2.54 -9.51 28.25
N ARG A 128 -2.16 -8.42 28.91
CA ARG A 128 -2.72 -8.06 30.21
C ARG A 128 -4.18 -7.65 30.04
N ASP A 129 -4.98 -7.98 31.04
CA ASP A 129 -6.34 -7.44 31.14
C ASP A 129 -6.30 -5.95 31.46
N ASN A 130 -7.34 -5.22 31.02
CA ASN A 130 -7.44 -3.76 31.20
C ASN A 130 -7.32 -3.33 32.68
N GLU A 131 -7.65 -4.21 33.63
CA GLU A 131 -7.57 -3.96 35.07
C GLU A 131 -6.12 -3.92 35.60
N HIS A 132 -5.17 -4.47 34.85
CA HIS A 132 -3.76 -4.51 35.21
C HIS A 132 -2.96 -3.31 34.66
N VAL A 133 -3.61 -2.44 33.89
CA VAL A 133 -2.97 -1.22 33.35
C VAL A 133 -2.95 -0.15 34.44
N GLY A 134 -1.76 0.25 34.85
CA GLY A 134 -1.60 1.30 35.85
C GLY A 134 -2.13 2.65 35.34
N VAL A 135 -2.73 3.45 36.23
CA VAL A 135 -3.20 4.80 35.89
C VAL A 135 -2.07 5.68 35.34
N GLU A 136 -0.84 5.48 35.82
CA GLU A 136 0.34 6.21 35.36
C GLU A 136 0.69 5.87 33.90
N GLU A 137 0.67 4.59 33.53
CA GLU A 137 0.90 4.13 32.15
C GLU A 137 -0.17 4.73 31.22
N LEU A 138 -1.43 4.64 31.62
CA LEU A 138 -2.56 5.21 30.86
C LEU A 138 -2.43 6.73 30.64
N VAL A 139 -2.06 7.49 31.67
CA VAL A 139 -1.84 8.94 31.54
C VAL A 139 -0.68 9.24 30.60
N SER A 140 0.39 8.45 30.65
CA SER A 140 1.57 8.62 29.79
C SER A 140 1.23 8.36 28.31
N GLU A 141 0.50 7.27 28.02
CA GLU A 141 0.07 6.93 26.67
C GLU A 141 -0.94 7.93 26.13
N TYR A 142 -1.91 8.36 26.95
CA TYR A 142 -2.89 9.36 26.57
C TYR A 142 -2.22 10.70 26.20
N ARG A 143 -1.24 11.15 26.99
CA ARG A 143 -0.44 12.35 26.66
C ARG A 143 0.33 12.18 25.34
N ALA A 144 0.92 11.01 25.11
CA ALA A 144 1.63 10.72 23.87
C ALA A 144 0.69 10.75 22.65
N GLN A 145 -0.52 10.20 22.77
CA GLN A 145 -1.54 10.24 21.72
C GLN A 145 -1.99 11.66 21.41
N ILE A 146 -2.26 12.49 22.43
CA ILE A 146 -2.60 13.92 22.22
C ILE A 146 -1.44 14.64 21.52
N ALA A 147 -0.20 14.41 21.97
CA ALA A 147 0.97 15.03 21.35
C ALA A 147 1.14 14.61 19.87
N ALA A 148 0.89 13.34 19.53
CA ALA A 148 0.88 12.88 18.15
C ALA A 148 -0.24 13.54 17.33
N PHE A 149 -1.46 13.59 17.86
CA PHE A 149 -2.60 14.23 17.20
C PHE A 149 -2.36 15.73 16.94
N VAL A 150 -1.81 16.46 17.93
CA VAL A 150 -1.47 17.87 17.77
C VAL A 150 -0.40 18.06 16.70
N ARG A 151 0.63 17.20 16.62
CA ARG A 151 1.64 17.26 15.55
C ARG A 151 1.03 17.03 14.17
N ASP A 152 0.17 16.02 14.03
CA ASP A 152 -0.47 15.66 12.76
C ASP A 152 -1.46 16.72 12.26
N ASN A 153 -2.07 17.50 13.17
CA ASN A 153 -3.02 18.56 12.82
C ASN A 153 -2.40 19.97 12.76
N SER A 154 -1.39 20.27 13.58
CA SER A 154 -0.71 21.57 13.58
C SER A 154 -0.01 21.86 12.24
N THR A 155 0.60 20.84 11.63
CA THR A 155 1.28 20.96 10.34
C THR A 155 0.32 21.21 9.16
N LYS A 156 -0.91 20.67 9.23
CA LYS A 156 -1.96 20.88 8.21
C LYS A 156 -2.53 22.30 8.20
N ALA A 157 -2.56 22.98 9.35
CA ALA A 157 -2.99 24.37 9.45
C ALA A 157 -1.97 25.37 8.85
N SER A 158 -0.69 25.02 8.82
CA SER A 158 0.39 25.92 8.36
C SER A 158 0.59 25.95 6.83
N HIS A 159 0.17 24.90 6.10
CA HIS A 159 0.31 24.84 4.64
C HIS A 159 -0.81 25.52 3.84
N GLN A 160 -1.84 26.05 4.50
CA GLN A 160 -2.76 27.00 3.88
C GLN A 160 -2.31 28.45 4.14
N LYS A 161 -1.07 28.80 3.78
CA LYS A 161 -0.77 30.22 3.55
C LYS A 161 -1.45 30.60 2.24
N PRO A 162 -2.46 31.48 2.24
CA PRO A 162 -3.02 31.97 0.99
C PRO A 162 -1.87 32.61 0.21
N LYS A 163 -1.66 32.18 -1.04
CA LYS A 163 -0.78 32.89 -1.96
C LYS A 163 -1.28 34.32 -2.00
N ARG A 164 -0.58 35.25 -1.35
CA ARG A 164 -0.82 36.68 -1.48
C ARG A 164 -0.66 36.99 -2.96
N ALA A 165 -1.78 37.14 -3.65
CA ALA A 165 -1.79 37.72 -4.97
C ALA A 165 -1.15 39.10 -4.82
N ASN A 166 -0.04 39.32 -5.53
CA ASN A 166 0.60 40.61 -5.63
C ASN A 166 -0.44 41.61 -6.14
N ARG A 167 -1.03 42.38 -5.24
CA ARG A 167 -1.85 43.55 -5.58
C ARG A 167 -0.87 44.61 -6.04
N SER A 168 -0.57 44.62 -7.33
CA SER A 168 0.06 45.76 -8.00
C SER A 168 -0.82 46.98 -7.75
N THR A 169 -0.30 47.93 -6.98
CA THR A 169 -0.80 49.30 -6.90
C THR A 169 -0.77 49.89 -8.30
N GLY A 170 -1.92 49.91 -8.96
CA GLY A 170 -2.12 50.48 -10.29
C GLY A 170 -3.47 51.20 -10.35
N LYS A 171 -3.41 52.52 -10.18
CA LYS A 171 -4.21 53.58 -10.81
C LYS A 171 -5.72 53.31 -11.00
N GLU A 172 -6.52 54.12 -10.30
CA GLU A 172 -7.97 54.28 -10.51
C GLU A 172 -8.29 54.48 -11.99
N GLY A 173 -9.17 53.63 -12.52
CA GLY A 173 -9.71 53.68 -13.87
C GLY A 173 -11.01 52.89 -13.91
N THR A 174 -12.11 53.62 -14.08
CA THR A 174 -13.50 53.17 -14.09
C THR A 174 -13.70 51.98 -15.03
N GLY A 175 -14.32 50.91 -14.51
CA GLY A 175 -14.52 49.66 -15.24
C GLY A 175 -15.50 49.78 -16.39
N GLU A 176 -15.12 49.22 -17.54
CA GLU A 176 -16.05 48.88 -18.63
C GLU A 176 -17.14 47.96 -18.07
N SER A 177 -18.38 48.39 -18.18
CA SER A 177 -19.52 47.64 -17.65
C SER A 177 -19.88 46.52 -18.64
N HIS A 178 -20.33 45.36 -18.13
CA HIS A 178 -20.75 44.20 -18.93
C HIS A 178 -21.80 44.55 -20.00
N VAL A 179 -22.55 45.64 -19.80
CA VAL A 179 -23.54 46.19 -20.73
C VAL A 179 -22.90 46.78 -22.00
N GLU A 180 -21.71 47.38 -21.93
CA GLU A 180 -20.97 47.89 -23.10
C GLU A 180 -20.51 46.77 -24.03
N LYS A 181 -20.17 45.61 -23.45
CA LYS A 181 -19.75 44.42 -24.21
C LYS A 181 -20.92 43.72 -24.90
N LEU A 182 -22.11 43.74 -24.30
CA LEU A 182 -23.31 43.15 -24.88
C LEU A 182 -23.92 44.00 -25.99
N MET A 183 -23.80 45.33 -25.91
CA MET A 183 -24.45 46.25 -26.86
C MET A 183 -23.52 46.78 -27.96
N GLY A 184 -22.24 46.38 -28.00
CA GLY A 184 -21.35 46.63 -29.14
C GLY A 184 -20.97 48.09 -29.39
N PHE A 185 -21.27 49.01 -28.48
CA PHE A 185 -20.92 50.43 -28.63
C PHE A 185 -19.54 50.72 -28.03
N LYS A 186 -18.51 50.69 -28.87
CA LYS A 186 -17.17 51.17 -28.52
C LYS A 186 -17.02 52.62 -29.01
N SER A 187 -17.12 53.56 -28.07
CA SER A 187 -16.71 54.98 -28.13
C SER A 187 -16.79 55.68 -29.51
N PHE A 188 -17.86 56.45 -29.72
CA PHE A 188 -17.97 57.39 -30.83
C PHE A 188 -16.98 58.54 -30.60
N GLY A 189 -16.10 58.79 -31.58
CA GLY A 189 -14.92 59.66 -31.44
C GLY A 189 -15.23 61.06 -30.92
N SER A 190 -14.58 61.43 -29.81
CA SER A 190 -14.50 62.80 -29.33
C SER A 190 -13.31 63.49 -29.98
N THR A 191 -13.60 64.42 -30.89
CA THR A 191 -12.65 65.43 -31.38
C THR A 191 -12.84 66.72 -30.58
N LYS A 192 -11.74 67.31 -30.11
CA LYS A 192 -11.57 68.72 -29.69
C LYS A 192 -10.06 68.99 -29.67
N ARG A 193 -9.45 69.91 -30.41
CA ARG A 193 -9.65 71.38 -30.50
C ARG A 193 -9.83 72.06 -29.15
#